data_AF-A0A966GWL1-F1
#
_entry.id   AF-A0A966GWL1-F1
#
_cell.length_a   1.000
_cell.length_b   1.000
_cell.length_c   1.000
_cell.angle_alpha   90.00
_cell.angle_beta   90.00
_cell.angle_gamma   90.00
#
_symmetry.space_group_name_H-M   'P 1'
#
loop_
_entity.id
_entity.type
_entity.pdbx_description
1 polymer ?
#
loop_
_entity_poly.entity_id
_entity_poly.type
_entity_poly.pdbx_seq_one_letter_code
_entity_poly.pdbx_strand_id
1 'polypeptide(L)'
;MKKMILTLAIAISSLASFAAGEETTVNATIQNAFNKEFAGATDVAWTTGKNSYKASFVMNSQRLTAYYTTDGELMGITRNLSSLDLPLNLQTGLKKNYNSYWISDLFEVSNNDGSSYYITLEKADESIVLESSNGSKWTVYKKITKA
;
A
#
# COMPACT_ATOMS: atom_id res chain seq x y z
N MET A 1 2.95 23.85 -6.43
CA MET A 1 3.03 22.38 -6.36
C MET A 1 1.61 21.84 -6.45
N LYS A 2 1.27 21.16 -7.56
CA LYS A 2 -0.08 20.61 -7.72
C LYS A 2 -0.17 19.40 -6.78
N LYS A 3 -1.09 19.44 -5.82
CA LYS A 3 -1.41 18.31 -4.96
C LYS A 3 -1.97 17.21 -5.85
N MET A 4 -1.12 16.30 -6.31
CA MET A 4 -1.56 15.11 -7.03
C MET A 4 -2.22 14.22 -6.00
N ILE A 5 -3.55 14.27 -5.94
CA ILE A 5 -4.33 13.30 -5.16
C ILE A 5 -4.02 11.94 -5.78
N LEU A 6 -3.20 11.17 -5.09
CA LEU A 6 -2.82 9.83 -5.50
C LEU A 6 -4.03 8.92 -5.25
N THR A 7 -4.96 8.90 -6.19
CA THR A 7 -6.02 7.88 -6.24
C THR A 7 -5.35 6.57 -6.64
N LEU A 8 -4.69 5.94 -5.67
CA LEU A 8 -4.15 4.60 -5.83
C LEU A 8 -5.37 3.70 -6.03
N ALA A 9 -5.62 3.24 -7.25
CA ALA A 9 -6.62 2.22 -7.49
C ALA A 9 -6.18 0.99 -6.69
N ILE A 10 -6.78 0.80 -5.52
CA ILE A 10 -6.55 -0.34 -4.62
C ILE A 10 -7.18 -1.54 -5.32
N ALA A 11 -6.44 -2.10 -6.27
CA ALA A 11 -6.63 -3.47 -6.70
C ALA A 11 -6.12 -4.33 -5.54
N ILE A 12 -7.08 -4.82 -4.74
CA ILE A 12 -6.87 -5.85 -3.73
C ILE A 12 -6.23 -7.04 -4.46
N SER A 13 -4.91 -7.15 -4.40
CA SER A 13 -4.21 -8.35 -4.86
C SER A 13 -4.33 -9.38 -3.75
N SER A 14 -5.47 -10.07 -3.74
CA SER A 14 -5.53 -11.46 -3.30
C SER A 14 -4.35 -12.20 -3.93
N LEU A 15 -3.53 -12.84 -3.08
CA LEU A 15 -2.48 -13.79 -3.40
C LEU A 15 -2.30 -14.06 -4.90
N ALA A 16 -1.54 -13.20 -5.59
CA ALA A 16 -1.11 -13.53 -6.93
C ALA A 16 -0.11 -14.67 -6.80
N SER A 17 -0.59 -15.87 -7.15
CA SER A 17 0.21 -17.07 -7.41
C SER A 17 1.50 -16.67 -8.12
N PHE A 18 2.64 -17.20 -7.67
CA PHE A 18 3.93 -17.08 -8.35
C PHE A 18 3.78 -17.56 -9.81
N ALA A 19 3.51 -16.62 -10.72
CA ALA A 19 3.73 -16.84 -12.15
C ALA A 19 5.22 -16.59 -12.37
N ALA A 20 5.94 -17.68 -12.64
CA ALA A 20 7.34 -17.64 -13.01
C ALA A 20 7.51 -16.84 -14.32
N GLY A 21 8.38 -15.85 -14.30
CA GLY A 21 9.19 -15.45 -15.46
C GLY A 21 8.51 -14.59 -16.53
N GLU A 22 8.24 -13.32 -16.21
CA GLU A 22 8.52 -12.23 -17.15
C GLU A 22 9.47 -11.27 -16.45
N GLU A 23 10.73 -11.22 -16.91
CA GLU A 23 11.64 -10.15 -16.51
C GLU A 23 11.07 -8.84 -17.03
N THR A 24 10.36 -8.13 -16.16
CA THR A 24 9.85 -6.81 -16.47
C THR A 24 11.06 -5.89 -16.68
N THR A 25 11.33 -5.51 -17.93
CA THR A 25 12.45 -4.65 -18.27
C THR A 25 12.13 -3.21 -17.83
N VAL A 26 12.48 -2.87 -16.59
CA VAL A 26 12.33 -1.52 -16.05
C VAL A 26 13.45 -0.64 -16.61
N ASN A 27 13.14 0.60 -17.01
CA ASN A 27 14.15 1.52 -17.52
C ASN A 27 15.27 1.79 -16.49
N ALA A 28 16.51 1.91 -16.94
CA ALA A 28 17.69 2.21 -16.11
C ALA A 28 17.51 3.43 -15.19
N THR A 29 16.76 4.46 -15.61
CA THR A 29 16.45 5.62 -14.77
C THR A 29 15.76 5.22 -13.47
N ILE A 30 14.73 4.37 -13.55
CA ILE A 30 13.95 3.92 -12.39
C ILE A 30 14.76 2.93 -11.55
N GLN A 31 15.52 2.02 -12.19
CA GLN A 31 16.41 1.12 -11.46
C GLN A 31 17.46 1.88 -10.66
N ASN A 32 18.07 2.92 -11.25
CA ASN A 32 19.04 3.77 -10.58
C ASN A 32 18.41 4.58 -9.43
N ALA A 33 17.21 5.11 -9.63
CA ALA A 33 16.47 5.81 -8.57
C ALA A 33 16.19 4.87 -7.38
N PHE A 34 15.75 3.64 -7.66
CA PHE A 34 15.52 2.62 -6.64
C PHE A 34 16.80 2.24 -5.89
N ASN A 35 17.87 1.91 -6.60
CA ASN A 35 19.14 1.50 -5.99
C ASN A 35 19.76 2.61 -5.15
N LYS A 36 19.55 3.87 -5.52
CA LYS A 36 19.99 5.04 -4.74
C LYS A 36 19.21 5.20 -3.44
N GLU A 37 17.89 5.03 -3.48
CA GLU A 37 17.02 5.24 -2.33
C GLU A 37 17.04 4.05 -1.35
N PHE A 38 17.06 2.83 -1.89
CA PHE A 38 16.93 1.59 -1.13
C PHE A 38 18.20 0.74 -1.23
N ALA A 39 19.36 1.37 -0.96
CA ALA A 39 20.64 0.68 -0.91
C ALA A 39 20.60 -0.46 0.12
N GLY A 40 20.90 -1.68 -0.34
CA GLY A 40 20.82 -2.89 0.50
C GLY A 40 19.46 -3.61 0.45
N ALA A 41 18.53 -3.17 -0.40
CA ALA A 41 17.34 -3.95 -0.72
C ALA A 41 17.70 -5.32 -1.32
N THR A 42 16.92 -6.33 -0.98
CA THR A 42 17.04 -7.71 -1.45
C THR A 42 15.70 -8.20 -2.00
N ASP A 43 15.68 -9.33 -2.69
CA ASP A 43 14.46 -9.93 -3.26
C ASP A 43 13.60 -8.95 -4.07
N VAL A 44 14.26 -8.13 -4.89
CA VAL A 44 13.61 -7.07 -5.67
C VAL A 44 12.87 -7.70 -6.85
N ALA A 45 11.56 -7.53 -6.87
CA ALA A 45 10.67 -7.93 -7.95
C ALA A 45 9.94 -6.71 -8.51
N TRP A 46 10.02 -6.53 -9.82
CA TRP A 46 9.39 -5.40 -10.50
C TRP A 46 8.06 -5.80 -11.13
N THR A 47 7.12 -4.86 -11.15
CA THR A 47 5.85 -4.97 -11.88
C THR A 47 5.53 -3.65 -12.55
N THR A 48 5.21 -3.69 -13.84
CA THR A 48 4.76 -2.51 -14.59
C THR A 48 3.24 -2.39 -14.51
N GLY A 49 2.77 -1.28 -13.95
CA GLY A 49 1.39 -0.84 -14.06
C GLY A 49 1.20 0.08 -15.27
N LYS A 50 -0.06 0.45 -15.56
CA LYS A 50 -0.40 1.29 -16.71
C LYS A 50 0.37 2.63 -16.76
N ASN A 51 0.56 3.26 -15.59
CA ASN A 51 1.20 4.59 -15.46
C ASN A 51 2.24 4.64 -14.32
N SER A 52 2.70 3.50 -13.82
CA SER A 52 3.65 3.44 -12.70
C SER A 52 4.43 2.14 -12.69
N TYR A 53 5.59 2.18 -12.05
CA TYR A 53 6.40 1.01 -11.76
C TYR A 53 6.34 0.68 -10.27
N LYS A 54 6.29 -0.60 -9.94
CA LYS A 54 6.28 -1.07 -8.56
C LYS A 54 7.50 -1.97 -8.34
N ALA A 55 8.28 -1.67 -7.32
CA ALA A 55 9.32 -2.56 -6.82
C ALA A 55 8.85 -3.16 -5.50
N SER A 56 8.63 -4.47 -5.46
CA SER A 56 8.44 -5.22 -4.21
C SER A 56 9.79 -5.76 -3.77
N PHE A 57 10.19 -5.54 -2.52
CA PHE A 57 11.53 -5.89 -2.04
C PHE A 57 11.55 -6.13 -0.53
N VAL A 58 12.65 -6.68 -0.03
CA VAL A 58 12.93 -6.84 1.39
C VAL A 58 14.03 -5.88 1.81
N MET A 59 13.78 -5.12 2.87
CA MET A 59 14.76 -4.23 3.51
C MET A 59 14.53 -4.24 5.02
N ASN A 60 15.58 -4.38 5.81
CA ASN A 60 15.50 -4.49 7.28
C ASN A 60 14.48 -5.55 7.75
N SER A 61 14.47 -6.70 7.07
CA SER A 61 13.53 -7.82 7.32
C SER A 61 12.05 -7.48 7.12
N GLN A 62 11.73 -6.34 6.48
CA GLN A 62 10.37 -5.94 6.13
C GLN A 62 10.16 -6.05 4.62
N ARG A 63 9.01 -6.57 4.21
CA ARG A 63 8.58 -6.54 2.82
C ARG A 63 7.93 -5.19 2.54
N LEU A 64 8.50 -4.45 1.61
CA LEU A 64 8.06 -3.12 1.18
C LEU A 64 7.70 -3.14 -0.29
N THR A 65 6.87 -2.18 -0.71
CA THR A 65 6.63 -1.88 -2.13
C THR A 65 6.86 -0.41 -2.39
N ALA A 66 7.78 -0.06 -3.27
CA ALA A 66 8.00 1.31 -3.73
C ALA A 66 7.29 1.54 -5.07
N TYR A 67 6.67 2.71 -5.21
CA TYR A 67 5.90 3.10 -6.39
C TYR A 67 6.59 4.27 -7.08
N TYR A 68 6.88 4.14 -8.36
CA TYR A 68 7.55 5.15 -9.17
C TYR A 68 6.68 5.62 -10.32
N THR A 69 6.79 6.91 -10.66
CA THR A 69 6.30 7.45 -11.92
C THR A 69 7.11 6.89 -13.10
N THR A 70 6.65 7.12 -14.32
CA THR A 70 7.41 6.75 -15.54
C THR A 70 8.74 7.50 -15.67
N ASP A 71 8.87 8.64 -14.99
CA ASP A 71 10.05 9.51 -15.02
C ASP A 71 11.06 9.15 -13.93
N GLY A 72 10.77 8.15 -13.10
CA GLY A 72 11.64 7.70 -12.00
C GLY A 72 11.46 8.45 -10.69
N GLU A 73 10.39 9.24 -10.53
CA GLU A 73 10.09 9.89 -9.26
C GLU A 73 9.41 8.91 -8.30
N LEU A 74 9.90 8.85 -7.05
CA LEU A 74 9.28 8.06 -5.99
C LEU A 74 7.98 8.71 -5.55
N MET A 75 6.87 8.01 -5.74
CA MET A 75 5.53 8.44 -5.34
C MET A 75 5.24 8.11 -3.88
N GLY A 76 5.83 7.04 -3.38
CA GLY A 76 5.66 6.57 -2.02
C GLY A 76 6.02 5.10 -1.86
N ILE A 77 5.99 4.65 -0.62
CA ILE A 77 6.18 3.27 -0.22
C ILE A 77 4.94 2.74 0.48
N THR A 78 4.71 1.43 0.37
CA THR A 78 3.72 0.74 1.17
C THR A 78 4.32 -0.45 1.90
N ARG A 79 3.71 -0.77 3.03
CA ARG A 79 3.96 -2.02 3.76
C ARG A 79 2.66 -2.55 4.35
N ASN A 80 2.50 -3.86 4.30
CA ASN A 80 1.40 -4.52 4.99
C ASN A 80 1.63 -4.45 6.50
N LEU A 81 0.55 -4.29 7.25
CA LEU A 81 0.58 -4.23 8.71
C LEU A 81 -0.37 -5.26 9.30
N SER A 82 -0.07 -5.72 10.51
CA SER A 82 -1.08 -6.32 11.37
C SER A 82 -1.85 -5.22 12.12
N SER A 83 -3.01 -5.57 12.67
CA SER A 83 -3.78 -4.63 13.49
C SER A 83 -3.05 -4.18 14.76
N LEU A 84 -2.04 -4.93 15.21
CA LEU A 84 -1.23 -4.58 16.38
C LEU A 84 -0.17 -3.52 16.08
N ASP A 85 0.18 -3.32 14.81
CA ASP A 85 1.17 -2.32 14.37
C ASP A 85 0.56 -0.92 14.24
N LEU A 86 -0.77 -0.80 14.34
CA LEU A 86 -1.48 0.47 14.28
C LEU A 86 -1.26 1.33 15.54
N PRO A 87 -1.28 2.66 15.42
CA PRO A 87 -1.44 3.56 16.56
C PRO A 87 -2.63 3.17 17.46
N LEU A 88 -2.46 3.27 18.79
CA LEU A 88 -3.43 2.78 19.78
C LEU A 88 -4.84 3.38 19.61
N ASN A 89 -4.92 4.66 19.23
CA ASN A 89 -6.18 5.34 18.93
C ASN A 89 -6.91 4.70 17.75
N LEU A 90 -6.18 4.28 16.71
CA LEU A 90 -6.76 3.60 15.54
C LEU A 90 -7.22 2.18 15.90
N GLN A 91 -6.44 1.44 16.68
CA GLN A 91 -6.85 0.13 17.18
C GLN A 91 -8.15 0.22 17.98
N THR A 92 -8.23 1.20 18.89
CA THR A 92 -9.42 1.44 19.72
C THR A 92 -10.62 1.83 18.87
N GLY A 93 -10.41 2.66 17.84
CA GLY A 93 -11.44 3.05 16.88
C GLY A 93 -12.03 1.88 16.11
N LEU A 94 -11.20 0.90 15.72
CA LEU A 94 -11.67 -0.33 15.07
C LEU A 94 -12.52 -1.18 16.02
N LYS A 95 -11.99 -1.48 17.21
CA LYS A 95 -12.67 -2.30 18.22
C LYS A 95 -14.03 -1.72 18.63
N LYS A 96 -14.14 -0.39 18.73
CA LYS A 96 -15.38 0.28 19.14
C LYS A 96 -16.44 0.30 18.04
N ASN A 97 -16.05 0.58 16.81
CA ASN A 97 -17.02 0.94 15.75
C ASN A 97 -17.21 -0.16 14.68
N TYR A 98 -16.32 -1.15 14.62
CA TYR A 98 -16.27 -2.14 13.53
C TYR A 98 -16.04 -3.57 14.04
N ASN A 99 -16.49 -3.89 15.26
CA ASN A 99 -16.30 -5.22 15.88
C ASN A 99 -16.94 -6.39 15.11
N SER A 100 -17.94 -6.12 14.27
CA SER A 100 -18.64 -7.12 13.45
C SER A 100 -17.96 -7.39 12.10
N TYR A 101 -16.89 -6.68 11.78
CA TYR A 101 -16.16 -6.81 10.53
C TYR A 101 -14.85 -7.57 10.77
N TRP A 102 -14.41 -8.34 9.77
CA TRP A 102 -13.04 -8.87 9.73
C TRP A 102 -12.16 -8.00 8.84
N ILE A 103 -10.86 -8.00 9.13
CA ILE A 103 -9.86 -7.27 8.35
C ILE A 103 -9.44 -8.17 7.18
N SER A 104 -9.63 -7.72 5.95
CA SER A 104 -9.17 -8.42 4.75
C SER A 104 -7.88 -7.86 4.17
N ASP A 105 -7.60 -6.58 4.43
CA ASP A 105 -6.38 -5.91 4.01
C ASP A 105 -6.06 -4.75 4.96
N LEU A 106 -4.78 -4.51 5.21
CA LEU A 106 -4.31 -3.44 6.08
C LEU A 106 -2.85 -3.08 5.71
N PHE A 107 -2.64 -1.84 5.32
CA PHE A 107 -1.32 -1.34 4.95
C PHE A 107 -1.14 0.13 5.30
N GLU A 108 0.12 0.52 5.44
CA GLU A 108 0.55 1.92 5.51
C GLU A 108 1.05 2.37 4.14
N VAL A 109 0.75 3.62 3.81
CA VAL A 109 1.34 4.36 2.70
C VAL A 109 2.17 5.49 3.30
N SER A 110 3.45 5.57 2.94
CA SER A 110 4.32 6.69 3.35
C SER A 110 4.84 7.42 2.12
N ASN A 111 4.73 8.74 2.12
CA ASN A 111 5.23 9.61 1.07
C ASN A 111 5.64 10.98 1.66
N ASN A 112 5.91 11.96 0.80
CA ASN A 112 6.32 13.31 1.21
C ASN A 112 5.27 14.08 2.03
N ASP A 113 4.00 13.70 1.97
CA ASP A 113 2.90 14.32 2.70
C ASP A 113 2.68 13.70 4.10
N GLY A 114 3.33 12.56 4.39
CA GLY A 114 3.25 11.84 5.65
C GLY A 114 2.89 10.36 5.48
N SER A 115 2.42 9.75 6.58
CA SER A 115 1.94 8.37 6.60
C SER A 115 0.42 8.33 6.69
N SER A 116 -0.21 7.51 5.85
CA SER A 116 -1.63 7.20 5.90
C SER A 116 -1.84 5.69 6.06
N TYR A 117 -2.88 5.31 6.80
CA TYR A 117 -3.26 3.91 6.99
C TYR A 117 -4.52 3.62 6.21
N TYR A 118 -4.55 2.50 5.47
CA TYR A 118 -5.73 2.01 4.79
C TYR A 118 -6.08 0.63 5.32
N ILE A 119 -7.35 0.43 5.62
CA ILE A 119 -7.86 -0.85 6.11
C ILE A 119 -9.14 -1.22 5.36
N THR A 120 -9.17 -2.43 4.83
CA THR A 120 -10.38 -3.01 4.25
C THR A 120 -11.03 -3.91 5.29
N LEU A 121 -12.28 -3.56 5.62
CA LEU A 121 -13.13 -4.23 6.58
C LEU A 121 -14.28 -4.88 5.84
N GLU A 122 -14.51 -6.14 6.13
CA GLU A 122 -15.48 -6.95 5.42
C GLU A 122 -16.50 -7.55 6.39
N LYS A 123 -17.75 -7.62 5.94
CA LYS A 123 -18.79 -8.50 6.48
C LYS A 123 -19.46 -9.26 5.33
N ALA A 124 -20.46 -10.10 5.62
CA ALA A 124 -21.08 -10.98 4.63
C ALA A 124 -21.58 -10.24 3.37
N ASP A 125 -22.21 -9.09 3.56
CA ASP A 125 -22.93 -8.31 2.55
C ASP A 125 -22.23 -6.98 2.21
N GLU A 126 -21.06 -6.70 2.77
CA GLU A 126 -20.45 -5.37 2.69
C GLU A 126 -18.93 -5.38 2.80
N SER A 127 -18.29 -4.45 2.11
CA SER A 127 -16.88 -4.08 2.22
C SER A 127 -16.77 -2.57 2.48
N ILE A 128 -15.97 -2.18 3.47
CA ILE A 128 -15.65 -0.78 3.77
C ILE A 128 -14.14 -0.62 3.75
N VAL A 129 -13.65 0.37 2.99
CA VAL A 129 -12.28 0.84 3.09
C VAL A 129 -12.26 2.09 3.96
N LEU A 130 -11.49 2.05 5.04
CA LEU A 130 -11.21 3.23 5.86
C LEU A 130 -9.83 3.77 5.57
N GLU A 131 -9.69 5.09 5.65
CA GLU A 131 -8.42 5.80 5.63
C GLU A 131 -8.21 6.52 6.96
N SER A 132 -6.97 6.50 7.46
CA SER A 132 -6.50 7.43 8.49
C SER A 132 -5.25 8.15 8.04
N SER A 133 -5.42 9.42 7.66
CA SER A 133 -4.28 10.29 7.34
C SER A 133 -3.56 10.72 8.62
N ASN A 134 -2.23 10.60 8.62
CA ASN A 134 -1.33 10.91 9.73
C ASN A 134 -1.68 10.20 11.06
N GLY A 135 -2.32 9.04 10.98
CA GLY A 135 -2.65 8.23 12.16
C GLY A 135 -3.69 8.83 13.10
N SER A 136 -4.48 9.82 12.66
CA SER A 136 -5.35 10.62 13.52
C SER A 136 -6.67 9.91 13.90
N LYS A 137 -7.55 9.68 12.93
CA LYS A 137 -8.83 8.98 13.09
C LYS A 137 -9.19 8.24 11.81
N TRP A 138 -10.07 7.25 11.92
CA TRP A 138 -10.64 6.59 10.75
C TRP A 138 -11.69 7.47 10.07
N THR A 139 -11.64 7.48 8.74
CA THR A 139 -12.64 8.07 7.85
C THR A 139 -13.00 7.05 6.78
N VAL A 140 -14.26 7.04 6.33
CA VAL A 140 -14.68 6.11 5.26
C VAL A 140 -14.13 6.63 3.94
N TYR A 141 -13.24 5.86 3.32
CA TYR A 141 -12.70 6.14 1.99
C TYR A 141 -13.62 5.59 0.90
N LYS A 142 -14.10 4.36 1.08
CA LYS A 142 -15.01 3.69 0.14
C LYS A 142 -15.92 2.71 0.86
N LYS A 143 -17.13 2.54 0.34
CA LYS A 143 -18.09 1.53 0.81
C LYS A 143 -18.70 0.80 -0.38
N ILE A 144 -18.86 -0.51 -0.26
CA ILE A 144 -19.36 -1.40 -1.31
C ILE A 144 -20.33 -2.38 -0.68
N THR A 145 -21.53 -2.51 -1.25
CA THR A 145 -22.49 -3.58 -0.93
C THR A 145 -22.24 -4.76 -1.86
N LYS A 146 -22.18 -5.97 -1.31
CA LYS A 146 -22.01 -7.20 -2.07
C LYS A 146 -23.38 -7.70 -2.51
N ALA A 147 -23.49 -8.06 -3.78
CA ALA A 147 -24.70 -8.65 -4.36
C ALA A 147 -24.82 -10.13 -3.99
#